data_AF-A0A959M0R3-F1
#
_entry.id   AF-A0A959M0R3-F1
#
_cell.length_a   1.000
_cell.length_b   1.000
_cell.length_c   1.000
_cell.angle_alpha   90.00
_cell.angle_beta   90.00
_cell.angle_gamma   90.00
#
_symmetry.space_group_name_H-M   'P 1'
#
loop_
_entity.id
_entity.type
_entity.pdbx_description
1 polymer ?
#
loop_
_entity_poly.entity_id
_entity_poly.type
_entity_poly.pdbx_seq_one_letter_code
_entity_poly.pdbx_strand_id
1 'polypeptide(L)'
;MATKKYLELQEYSDADLAAELDKTQKDYQKLRFDHAIKGLDNGLLLREVRRDIARLNTELRHRELAAMDEKAKAGRSKIRARRRKN
;
A
#
# COMPACT_ATOMS: atom_id res chain seq x y z
N MET A 1 8.87 -8.10 -14.03
CA MET A 1 8.72 -9.27 -13.13
C MET A 1 8.21 -8.79 -11.78
N ALA A 2 7.31 -9.54 -11.14
CA ALA A 2 6.89 -9.24 -9.78
C ALA A 2 8.11 -9.27 -8.86
N THR A 3 8.25 -8.27 -7.98
CA THR A 3 9.33 -8.27 -6.98
C THR A 3 9.10 -9.39 -5.97
N LYS A 4 10.16 -10.02 -5.43
CA LYS A 4 10.04 -11.08 -4.42
C LYS A 4 9.07 -10.72 -3.28
N LYS A 5 9.18 -9.48 -2.79
CA LYS A 5 8.30 -8.92 -1.76
C LYS A 5 6.82 -8.86 -2.14
N TYR A 6 6.48 -8.73 -3.42
CA TYR A 6 5.09 -8.77 -3.88
C TYR A 6 4.54 -10.20 -3.85
N LEU A 7 5.34 -11.18 -4.27
CA LEU A 7 4.94 -12.59 -4.23
C LEU A 7 4.71 -13.04 -2.78
N GLU A 8 5.61 -12.65 -1.87
CA GLU A 8 5.45 -12.90 -0.43
C GLU A 8 4.11 -12.32 0.09
N LEU A 9 3.73 -11.10 -0.30
CA LEU A 9 2.47 -10.49 0.12
C LEU A 9 1.21 -11.25 -0.33
N GLN A 10 1.29 -12.03 -1.41
CA GLN A 10 0.15 -12.84 -1.87
C GLN A 10 -0.11 -14.05 -0.96
N GLU A 11 0.91 -14.53 -0.25
CA GLU A 11 0.82 -15.68 0.65
C GLU A 11 0.21 -15.32 2.02
N TYR A 12 0.19 -14.03 2.40
CA TYR A 12 -0.40 -13.56 3.66
C TYR A 12 -1.92 -13.64 3.65
N SER A 13 -2.52 -13.91 4.82
CA SER A 13 -3.96 -13.77 5.02
C SER A 13 -4.39 -12.30 5.05
N ASP A 14 -5.68 -12.03 4.90
CA ASP A 14 -6.22 -10.66 4.95
C ASP A 14 -5.94 -9.98 6.31
N ALA A 15 -6.02 -10.75 7.40
CA ALA A 15 -5.75 -10.27 8.74
C ALA A 15 -4.26 -9.92 8.92
N ASP A 16 -3.37 -10.76 8.39
CA ASP A 16 -1.93 -10.53 8.50
C ASP A 16 -1.48 -9.33 7.66
N LEU A 17 -2.07 -9.14 6.47
CA LEU A 17 -1.80 -7.95 5.64
C LEU A 17 -2.21 -6.66 6.35
N ALA A 18 -3.35 -6.66 7.05
CA ALA A 18 -3.80 -5.50 7.81
C ALA A 18 -2.89 -5.22 9.02
N ALA A 19 -2.46 -6.27 9.73
CA ALA A 19 -1.55 -6.15 10.87
C ALA A 19 -0.17 -5.63 10.43
N GLU A 20 0.38 -6.17 9.34
CA GLU A 20 1.67 -5.73 8.79
C GLU A 20 1.61 -4.29 8.26
N LEU A 21 0.46 -3.87 7.71
CA LEU A 21 0.24 -2.49 7.31
C LEU A 21 0.27 -1.53 8.51
N ASP A 22 -0.42 -1.85 9.60
CA ASP A 22 -0.42 -1.01 10.81
C ASP A 22 0.99 -0.91 11.42
N LYS A 23 1.71 -2.04 11.46
CA LYS A 23 3.10 -2.09 11.94
C LYS A 23 4.03 -1.22 11.09
N THR A 24 4.03 -1.44 9.77
CA THR A 24 4.89 -0.68 8.84
C THR A 24 4.56 0.82 8.84
N GLN A 25 3.30 1.19 9.07
CA GLN A 25 2.89 2.58 9.17
C GLN A 25 3.38 3.24 10.47
N LYS A 26 3.34 2.52 11.60
CA LYS A 26 3.94 2.98 12.88
C LYS A 26 5.44 3.14 12.76
N ASP A 27 6.12 2.19 12.12
CA ASP A 27 7.56 2.24 11.89
C ASP A 27 7.94 3.42 10.98
N TYR A 28 7.15 3.67 9.93
CA TYR A 28 7.34 4.84 9.08
C TYR A 28 7.19 6.17 9.84
N GLN A 29 6.22 6.27 10.76
CA GLN A 29 6.06 7.46 11.59
C GLN A 29 7.27 7.68 12.49
N LYS A 30 7.73 6.64 13.19
CA LYS A 30 8.95 6.71 14.02
C LYS A 30 10.16 7.15 13.21
N LEU A 31 10.38 6.50 12.06
CA LEU A 31 11.50 6.80 11.16
C LEU A 31 11.46 8.26 10.65
N ARG A 32 10.26 8.81 10.41
CA ARG A 32 10.10 10.22 10.06
C ARG A 32 10.43 11.16 11.21
N PHE A 33 10.03 10.83 12.44
CA PHE A 33 10.36 11.62 13.61
C PHE A 33 11.87 11.59 13.88
N ASP A 34 12.49 10.41 13.83
CA ASP A 34 13.93 10.26 14.01
C ASP A 34 14.71 11.04 12.96
N HIS A 35 14.28 10.98 11.69
CA HIS A 35 14.85 11.79 10.61
C HIS A 35 14.74 13.29 10.86
N ALA A 36 13.61 13.76 11.39
CA ALA A 36 13.41 15.18 11.66
C ALA A 36 14.25 15.67 12.86
N ILE A 37 14.48 14.83 13.86
CA ILE A 37 15.20 15.20 15.09
C ILE A 37 16.73 15.11 14.89
N LYS A 38 17.21 14.01 14.34
CA LYS A 38 18.65 13.68 14.30
C LYS A 38 19.24 13.71 12.89
N GLY A 39 18.39 13.74 11.86
CA GLY A 39 18.80 13.33 10.51
C GLY A 39 18.97 11.80 10.42
N LEU A 40 18.69 11.21 9.26
CA LEU A 40 19.08 9.82 9.01
C LEU A 40 20.31 9.80 8.11
N ASP A 41 21.24 8.90 8.39
CA ASP A 41 22.35 8.61 7.48
C ASP A 41 21.86 8.10 6.11
N ASN A 42 20.79 7.31 6.11
CA ASN A 42 20.26 6.65 4.91
C ASN A 42 18.80 7.04 4.63
N GLY A 43 18.59 8.19 3.97
CA GLY A 43 17.24 8.66 3.57
C GLY A 43 16.48 7.73 2.60
N LEU A 44 17.19 6.79 1.95
CA LEU A 44 16.58 5.79 1.06
C LEU A 44 15.62 4.84 1.80
N LEU A 45 15.87 4.55 3.08
CA LEU A 45 14.97 3.73 3.92
C LEU A 45 13.57 4.33 3.98
N LEU A 46 13.45 5.66 4.09
CA LEU A 46 12.16 6.36 4.11
C LEU A 46 11.37 6.13 2.80
N ARG A 47 12.08 5.98 1.67
CA ARG A 47 11.49 5.71 0.37
C ARG A 47 11.07 4.25 0.23
N GLU A 48 11.88 3.33 0.76
CA GLU A 48 11.59 1.89 0.75
C GLU A 48 10.36 1.55 1.59
N VAL A 49 10.33 2.01 2.85
CA VAL A 49 9.18 1.79 3.74
C VAL A 49 7.90 2.39 3.14
N ARG A 50 7.98 3.55 2.50
CA ARG A 50 6.82 4.14 1.78
C ARG A 50 6.34 3.26 0.62
N ARG A 51 7.27 2.67 -0.13
CA ARG A 51 6.92 1.73 -1.22
C ARG A 51 6.29 0.45 -0.67
N ASP A 52 6.72 -0.01 0.50
CA ASP A 52 6.16 -1.19 1.14
C ASP A 52 4.72 -0.96 1.62
N ILE A 53 4.46 0.19 2.24
CA ILE A 53 3.09 0.62 2.58
C ILE A 53 2.21 0.67 1.32
N ALA A 54 2.74 1.20 0.21
CA ALA A 54 1.99 1.26 -1.04
C ALA A 54 1.68 -0.13 -1.61
N ARG A 55 2.61 -1.09 -1.51
CA ARG A 55 2.40 -2.48 -1.93
C ARG A 55 1.32 -3.16 -1.10
N LEU A 56 1.39 -3.04 0.23
CA LEU A 56 0.39 -3.59 1.16
C LEU A 56 -1.01 -3.05 0.86
N ASN A 57 -1.14 -1.73 0.71
CA ASN A 57 -2.41 -1.10 0.33
C ASN A 57 -2.92 -1.57 -1.03
N THR A 58 -2.03 -1.78 -1.99
CA THR A 58 -2.40 -2.23 -3.34
C THR A 58 -2.96 -3.65 -3.30
N GLU A 59 -2.34 -4.55 -2.52
CA GLU A 59 -2.80 -5.93 -2.38
C GLU A 59 -4.16 -6.00 -1.67
N LEU A 60 -4.31 -5.31 -0.53
CA LEU A 60 -5.61 -5.20 0.15
C LEU A 60 -6.69 -4.68 -0.80
N ARG A 61 -6.37 -3.63 -1.57
CA ARG A 61 -7.30 -3.07 -2.55
C ARG A 61 -7.60 -4.04 -3.69
N HIS A 62 -6.62 -4.82 -4.13
CA HIS A 62 -6.82 -5.83 -5.15
C HIS A 62 -7.81 -6.90 -4.68
N ARG A 63 -7.67 -7.38 -3.44
CA ARG A 63 -8.60 -8.33 -2.82
C ARG A 63 -10.01 -7.75 -2.66
N GLU A 64 -10.12 -6.51 -2.19
CA GLU A 64 -11.40 -5.80 -2.15
C GLU A 64 -12.05 -5.69 -3.53
N LEU A 65 -11.28 -5.38 -4.57
CA LEU A 65 -11.80 -5.26 -5.94
C LEU A 65 -12.25 -6.61 -6.50
N ALA A 66 -11.54 -7.70 -6.16
CA ALA A 66 -11.93 -9.05 -6.55
C ALA A 66 -13.25 -9.46 -5.88
N ALA A 67 -13.46 -9.11 -4.61
CA ALA A 67 -14.67 -9.38 -3.85
C ALA A 67 -15.88 -8.51 -4.24
N MET A 68 -15.70 -7.40 -4.98
CA MET A 68 -16.79 -6.51 -5.37
C MET A 68 -17.66 -7.07 -6.51
N ASP A 69 -18.97 -6.87 -6.40
CA ASP A 69 -19.94 -7.16 -7.45
C ASP A 69 -19.74 -6.31 -8.72
N GLU A 70 -20.09 -6.88 -9.87
CA GLU A 70 -19.95 -6.26 -11.20
C GLU A 70 -20.70 -4.92 -11.33
N LYS A 71 -21.86 -4.78 -10.66
CA LYS A 71 -22.62 -3.51 -10.60
C LYS A 71 -21.83 -2.42 -9.87
N ALA A 72 -21.13 -2.77 -8.78
CA ALA A 72 -20.31 -1.84 -8.01
C ALA A 72 -19.04 -1.43 -8.76
N LYS A 73 -18.44 -2.36 -9.53
CA LYS A 73 -17.29 -2.08 -10.42
C LYS A 73 -17.67 -1.09 -11.54
N ALA A 74 -18.85 -1.25 -12.14
CA ALA A 74 -19.34 -0.39 -13.22
C ALA A 74 -19.62 1.07 -12.78
N GLY A 75 -20.00 1.30 -11.52
CA GLY A 75 -20.13 2.65 -10.96
C GLY A 75 -18.80 3.40 -10.87
N ARG A 76 -17.71 2.69 -10.57
CA ARG A 76 -16.34 3.27 -10.49
C ARG A 76 -15.75 3.62 -11.84
N SER A 77 -16.06 2.87 -12.91
CA SER A 77 -15.51 3.13 -14.25
C SER A 77 -15.99 4.48 -14.80
N LYS A 78 -17.25 4.86 -14.53
CA LYS A 78 -17.81 6.18 -14.89
C LYS A 78 -17.10 7.34 -14.17
N ILE A 79 -16.76 7.17 -12.89
CA ILE A 79 -16.02 8.18 -12.11
C ILE A 79 -14.60 8.36 -12.65
N ARG A 80 -13.90 7.26 -12.96
CA ARG A 80 -12.54 7.32 -13.55
C ARG A 80 -12.55 7.92 -14.96
N ALA A 81 -13.53 7.56 -15.79
CA ALA A 81 -13.69 8.12 -17.13
C ALA A 81 -13.96 9.64 -17.08
N ARG A 82 -14.76 10.12 -16.12
CA ARG A 82 -14.99 11.55 -15.90
C ARG A 82 -13.71 12.29 -15.50
N ARG A 83 -12.88 11.70 -14.62
CA ARG A 83 -11.60 12.30 -14.19
C ARG A 83 -10.52 12.30 -15.27
N ARG A 84 -10.59 11.43 -16.27
CA ARG A 84 -9.64 11.38 -17.40
C ARG A 84 -9.95 12.40 -18.50
N LYS A 85 -11.15 12.99 -18.47
CA LYS A 85 -11.65 13.94 -19.47
C LYS A 85 -11.43 15.41 -19.08
N ASN A 86 -11.03 15.67 -17.83
CA ASN A 86 -10.55 16.96 -17.33
C ASN A 86 -9.03 16.94 -17.24
#